data_AF-A0A8H9GSA0-F1
#
_entry.id   AF-A0A8H9GSA0-F1
#
_cell.length_a   1.000
_cell.length_b   1.000
_cell.length_c   1.000
_cell.angle_alpha   90.00
_cell.angle_beta   90.00
_cell.angle_gamma   90.00
#
_symmetry.space_group_name_H-M   'P 1'
#
loop_
_entity.id
_entity.type
_entity.pdbx_description
1 polymer ?
#
loop_
_entity_poly.entity_id
_entity_poly.type
_entity_poly.pdbx_seq_one_letter_code
_entity_poly.pdbx_strand_id
1 'polypeptide(L)' 'MQVQYAEGKGEAARAALHAFLNALPEYPGFLGAELLLSPAQPELTLVASRWAGEVPPVPVPDGVRAWVFQVQASR' A
#
# COMPACT_ATOMS: atom_id res chain seq x y z
N MET A 1 15.22 3.85 2.47
CA MET A 1 13.98 3.13 2.78
C MET A 1 12.79 4.06 2.69
N GLN A 2 11.78 3.64 1.95
CA GLN A 2 10.51 4.36 1.81
C GLN A 2 9.35 3.47 2.25
N VAL A 3 8.24 4.11 2.61
CA VAL A 3 6.95 3.46 2.88
C VAL A 3 5.92 4.05 1.94
N GLN A 4 5.13 3.19 1.29
CA GLN A 4 3.96 3.61 0.54
C GLN A 4 2.69 3.23 1.29
N TYR A 5 1.74 4.16 1.32
CA TYR A 5 0.38 3.91 1.77
C TYR A 5 -0.56 4.01 0.56
N ALA A 6 -1.47 3.06 0.42
CA ALA A 6 -2.51 3.04 -0.61
C ALA A 6 -3.88 2.77 0.03
N GLU A 7 -4.77 3.76 0.00
CA GLU A 7 -6.07 3.76 0.67
C GLU A 7 -7.21 3.66 -0.35
N GLY A 8 -8.19 2.81 -0.06
CA GLY A 8 -9.40 2.64 -0.85
C GLY A 8 -10.64 2.49 0.03
N LYS A 9 -11.81 2.90 -0.50
CA LYS A 9 -13.10 2.80 0.21
C LYS A 9 -14.09 1.91 -0.54
N GLY A 10 -14.80 1.08 0.23
CA GLY A 10 -15.83 0.17 -0.26
C GLY A 10 -15.28 -1.16 -0.80
N GLU A 11 -16.20 -2.05 -1.15
CA GLU A 11 -15.91 -3.44 -1.51
C GLU A 11 -15.00 -3.57 -2.73
N ALA A 12 -15.27 -2.78 -3.78
CA ALA A 12 -14.48 -2.82 -5.01
C ALA A 12 -13.02 -2.40 -4.77
N ALA A 13 -12.82 -1.32 -4.01
CA ALA A 13 -11.47 -0.85 -3.68
C ALA A 13 -10.73 -1.85 -2.76
N ARG A 14 -11.45 -2.53 -1.85
CA ARG A 14 -10.89 -3.60 -1.03
C ARG A 14 -10.37 -4.75 -1.87
N ALA A 15 -11.15 -5.24 -2.83
CA ALA A 15 -10.72 -6.29 -3.76
C ALA A 15 -9.51 -5.83 -4.60
N ALA A 16 -9.53 -4.60 -5.09
CA ALA A 16 -8.43 -4.02 -5.86
C ALA A 16 -7.14 -3.90 -5.03
N LEU A 17 -7.23 -3.47 -3.77
CA LEU A 17 -6.09 -3.39 -2.85
C LEU A 17 -5.53 -4.77 -2.50
N HIS A 18 -6.37 -5.79 -2.43
CA HIS A 18 -5.92 -7.17 -2.23
C HIS A 18 -5.13 -7.70 -3.44
N ALA A 19 -5.59 -7.40 -4.66
CA ALA A 19 -4.85 -7.73 -5.87
C ALA A 19 -3.55 -6.92 -6.00
N PHE A 20 -3.60 -5.62 -5.68
CA PHE A 20 -2.43 -4.74 -5.63
C PHE A 20 -1.36 -5.26 -4.67
N LEU A 21 -1.74 -5.65 -3.45
CA LEU A 21 -0.83 -6.24 -2.46
C LEU A 21 -0.11 -7.47 -3.05
N ASN A 22 -0.84 -8.36 -3.71
CA ASN A 22 -0.29 -9.59 -4.28
C ASN A 22 0.73 -9.34 -5.40
N ALA A 23 0.64 -8.19 -6.08
CA ALA A 23 1.57 -7.83 -7.16
C ALA A 23 2.86 -7.16 -6.65
N LEU A 24 2.87 -6.59 -5.44
CA LEU A 24 4.03 -5.84 -4.92
C LEU A 24 5.34 -6.62 -4.86
N PRO A 25 5.37 -7.94 -4.53
CA PRO A 25 6.62 -8.71 -4.50
C PRO A 25 7.37 -8.80 -5.83
N GLU A 26 6.70 -8.54 -6.97
CA GLU A 26 7.33 -8.56 -8.30
C GLU A 26 8.23 -7.33 -8.55
N TYR A 27 8.11 -6.29 -7.72
CA TYR A 27 8.82 -5.04 -7.89
C TYR A 27 10.17 -5.03 -7.14
N PRO A 28 11.23 -4.47 -7.75
CA PRO A 28 12.54 -4.43 -7.12
C PRO A 28 12.52 -3.59 -5.84
N GLY A 29 13.20 -4.10 -4.81
CA GLY A 29 13.33 -3.41 -3.53
C GLY A 29 12.13 -3.54 -2.59
N PHE A 30 11.10 -4.32 -2.92
CA PHE A 30 10.01 -4.65 -2.00
C PHE A 30 10.55 -5.40 -0.77
N LEU A 31 10.15 -4.98 0.42
CA LEU A 31 10.56 -5.60 1.69
C LEU A 31 9.41 -6.29 2.42
N GLY A 32 8.16 -5.94 2.11
CA GLY A 32 6.98 -6.45 2.79
C GLY A 32 5.84 -5.44 2.78
N ALA A 33 4.64 -5.92 3.05
CA ALA A 33 3.45 -5.08 3.15
C ALA A 33 2.35 -5.73 3.99
N GLU A 34 1.47 -4.90 4.52
CA GLU A 34 0.27 -5.31 5.23
C GLU A 34 -0.99 -4.76 4.53
N LEU A 35 -2.05 -5.57 4.46
CA LEU A 35 -3.41 -5.12 4.16
C LEU A 35 -4.14 -4.89 5.49
N LEU A 36 -4.65 -3.69 5.67
CA LEU A 36 -5.24 -3.21 6.91
C LEU A 36 -6.68 -2.78 6.65
N LEU A 37 -7.57 -3.12 7.58
CA LEU A 37 -8.94 -2.61 7.64
C LEU A 37 -9.04 -1.64 8.83
N SER A 38 -9.73 -0.52 8.66
CA SER A 38 -9.96 0.42 9.78
C SER A 38 -11.19 0.01 10.59
N PRO A 39 -11.06 -0.36 11.89
CA PRO A 39 -12.23 -0.68 12.71
C PRO A 39 -13.15 0.52 12.93
N ALA A 40 -12.59 1.74 12.91
CA ALA A 40 -13.35 2.98 13.08
C ALA A 40 -14.01 3.47 11.77
N GLN A 41 -13.59 2.94 10.61
CA GLN A 41 -14.14 3.23 9.29
C GLN A 41 -14.20 1.91 8.50
N PRO A 42 -15.21 1.06 8.73
CA PRO A 42 -15.25 -0.31 8.20
C PRO A 42 -15.19 -0.43 6.67
N GLU A 43 -15.52 0.64 5.95
CA GLU A 43 -15.41 0.74 4.50
C GLU A 43 -13.99 1.06 4.02
N LEU A 44 -13.08 1.51 4.90
CA LEU A 44 -11.73 1.94 4.56
C LEU A 44 -10.75 0.78 4.69
N THR A 45 -10.05 0.50 3.59
CA THR A 45 -8.96 -0.46 3.49
C THR A 45 -7.67 0.26 3.10
N LEU A 46 -6.53 -0.16 3.65
CA LEU A 46 -5.22 0.44 3.45
C LEU A 46 -4.18 -0.65 3.18
N VAL A 47 -3.31 -0.46 2.19
CA VAL A 47 -2.05 -1.21 2.07
C VAL A 47 -0.91 -0.32 2.55
N ALA A 48 -0.11 -0.83 3.48
CA ALA A 48 1.15 -0.22 3.88
C ALA A 48 2.29 -1.10 3.38
N SER A 49 3.17 -0.58 2.52
CA SER A 49 4.28 -1.35 1.94
C SER A 49 5.63 -0.69 2.20
N ARG A 50 6.66 -1.51 2.44
CA ARG A 50 8.03 -1.08 2.76
C ARG A 50 8.98 -1.40 1.63
N TRP A 51 9.90 -0.47 1.36
CA TRP A 51 10.79 -0.53 0.21
C TRP A 51 12.22 -0.15 0.61
N ALA A 52 13.21 -0.92 0.15
CA ALA A 52 14.62 -0.70 0.48
C ALA A 52 15.12 0.69 0.03
N GLY A 53 14.67 1.13 -1.15
CA GLY A 53 15.03 2.39 -1.77
C GLY A 53 13.83 3.25 -2.14
N GLU A 54 13.91 3.89 -3.30
CA GLU A 54 12.79 4.59 -3.92
C GLU A 54 11.69 3.59 -4.32
N VAL A 55 10.43 3.95 -4.07
CA VAL A 55 9.29 3.17 -4.55
C VAL A 55 9.26 3.26 -6.08
N PRO A 56 9.34 2.13 -6.82
CA PRO A 56 9.24 2.17 -8.27
C PRO A 56 7.84 2.67 -8.69
N PRO A 57 7.62 3.01 -9.97
CA PRO A 57 6.30 3.44 -10.45
C PRO A 57 5.30 2.27 -10.45
N VAL A 58 4.78 1.93 -9.28
CA VAL A 58 3.76 0.90 -9.09
C VAL A 58 2.39 1.49 -9.47
N PRO A 59 1.67 0.91 -10.44
CA PRO A 59 0.33 1.37 -10.79
C PRO A 59 -0.62 1.27 -9.60
N VAL A 60 -1.20 2.40 -9.20
CA VAL A 60 -2.20 2.46 -8.14
C VAL A 60 -3.58 2.17 -8.76
N PRO A 61 -4.40 1.29 -8.17
CA PRO A 61 -5.72 0.99 -8.71
C PRO A 61 -6.64 2.22 -8.77
N ASP A 62 -7.63 2.18 -9.67
CA ASP A 62 -8.64 3.24 -9.76
C ASP A 62 -9.39 3.43 -8.43
N GLY A 63 -9.62 4.69 -8.06
CA GLY A 63 -10.30 5.05 -6.81
C GLY A 63 -9.46 4.86 -5.55
N VAL A 64 -8.22 4.39 -5.66
CA VAL A 64 -7.25 4.31 -4.56
C VAL A 64 -6.39 5.57 -4.54
N ARG A 65 -6.19 6.14 -3.35
CA ARG A 65 -5.24 7.24 -3.13
C ARG A 65 -3.96 6.69 -2.56
N ALA A 66 -2.82 7.17 -3.02
CA ALA A 66 -1.53 6.70 -2.53
C ALA A 66 -0.55 7.83 -2.24
N TRP A 67 0.34 7.57 -1.28
CA TRP A 67 1.39 8.48 -0.85
C TRP A 67 2.66 7.69 -0.52
N VAL A 68 3.82 8.32 -0.73
CA VAL A 68 5.12 7.74 -0.40
C VAL A 68 5.82 8.64 0.61
N PHE A 69 6.42 8.03 1.62
CA PHE A 69 7.13 8.70 2.69
C PHE A 69 8.54 8.16 2.83
N GLN A 70 9.49 9.06 3.05
CA GLN A 70 10.85 8.68 3.43
C GLN A 70 10.92 8.40 4.93
N VAL A 71 11.41 7.22 5.30
CA VAL A 71 11.55 6.84 6.70
C VAL A 71 12.72 7.63 7.32
N GLN A 72 12.44 8.38 8.39
CA GLN A 72 13.45 9.15 9.12
C GLN A 72 14.02 8.37 10.33
N ALA A 73 13.24 7.44 10.90
CA ALA A 73 13.67 6.56 11.98
C ALA A 73 12.84 5.28 12.00
N SER A 74 13.46 4.15 12.41
CA SER A 74 12.80 2.88 12.71
C SER A 74 13.41 2.27 13.98
N ARG A 75 12.69 1.33 14.60
CA ARG A 75 13.12 0.57 15.77
C ARG A 75 12.80 -0.89 15.53
#